data_AF-A0A7X8XEC4-F1
#
_entry.id   AF-A0A7X8XEC4-F1
#
_cell.length_a   1.000
_cell.length_b   1.000
_cell.length_c   1.000
_cell.angle_alpha   90.00
_cell.angle_beta   90.00
_cell.angle_gamma   90.00
#
_symmetry.space_group_name_H-M   'P 1'
#
loop_
_entity.id
_entity.type
_entity.pdbx_description
1 polymer ?
#
loop_
_entity_poly.entity_id
_entity_poly.type
_entity_poly.pdbx_seq_one_letter_code
_entity_poly.pdbx_strand_id
1 'polypeptide(L)'
;MKKIFALIFAMVFSSSLFAAYQFTVTPTPYDNSHGEGTAGNYFVVNVTGNNVDFYITDRINNSYSMTGNNQVLAKVMSNYGYINLNSNPYQYIEGTGETKVIAQHQEPYNELVYKTAYKVGTFNEGDTFGIWIENKSDERNTSVYTEYSKHGSSGLDGLDIFGDTMAELDYTTSPTSIFFGFYAEGAGVTFGQPLPGMFATFLLGGSVLGGAAGLKRRRNRA
;
A
#
# COMPACT_ATOMS: atom_id res chain seq x y z
N MET A 1 31.12 -5.07 -32.74
CA MET A 1 29.65 -4.94 -32.89
C MET A 1 28.85 -5.66 -31.80
N LYS A 2 29.01 -6.98 -31.58
CA LYS A 2 28.23 -7.73 -30.54
C LYS A 2 28.31 -7.17 -29.10
N LYS A 3 29.44 -6.58 -28.70
CA LYS A 3 29.65 -5.99 -27.36
C LYS A 3 28.91 -4.66 -27.14
N ILE A 4 28.64 -3.92 -28.22
CA ILE A 4 27.90 -2.64 -28.16
C ILE A 4 26.42 -2.92 -27.97
N PHE A 5 25.87 -3.95 -28.65
CA PHE A 5 24.49 -4.39 -28.44
C PHE A 5 24.25 -4.90 -27.01
N ALA A 6 25.18 -5.62 -26.41
CA ALA A 6 25.06 -6.07 -25.02
C ALA A 6 25.06 -4.91 -24.01
N LEU A 7 25.84 -3.86 -24.26
CA LEU A 7 25.87 -2.65 -23.42
C LEU A 7 24.58 -1.83 -23.56
N ILE A 8 24.05 -1.71 -24.77
CA ILE A 8 22.77 -1.03 -25.04
C ILE A 8 21.62 -1.83 -24.40
N PHE A 9 21.61 -3.16 -24.52
CA PHE A 9 20.63 -4.00 -23.82
C PHE A 9 20.76 -3.85 -22.30
N ALA A 10 21.97 -3.86 -21.73
CA ALA A 10 22.17 -3.65 -20.30
C ALA A 10 21.70 -2.27 -19.83
N MET A 11 21.94 -1.21 -20.62
CA MET A 11 21.45 0.14 -20.32
C MET A 11 19.92 0.24 -20.37
N VAL A 12 19.29 -0.32 -21.41
CA VAL A 12 17.82 -0.33 -21.57
C VAL A 12 17.13 -1.18 -20.49
N PHE A 13 17.75 -2.29 -20.07
CA PHE A 13 17.27 -3.10 -18.94
C PHE A 13 17.53 -2.45 -17.57
N SER A 14 18.60 -1.66 -17.42
CA SER A 14 18.86 -0.91 -16.17
C SER A 14 17.98 0.33 -16.03
N SER A 15 17.50 0.91 -17.13
CA SER A 15 16.57 2.06 -17.11
C SER A 15 15.10 1.67 -16.96
N SER A 16 14.77 0.37 -16.98
CA SER A 16 13.39 -0.14 -16.91
C SER A 16 13.01 -0.73 -15.55
N LEU A 17 13.84 -0.56 -14.52
CA LEU A 17 13.64 -1.15 -13.19
C LEU A 17 13.21 -0.18 -12.09
N PHE A 18 12.79 1.04 -12.45
CA PHE A 18 12.07 1.89 -11.50
C PHE A 18 10.57 1.64 -11.69
N ALA A 19 10.05 0.67 -10.94
CA ALA A 19 8.62 0.66 -10.65
C ALA A 19 8.33 1.97 -9.91
N ALA A 20 7.74 2.94 -10.60
CA ALA A 20 7.25 4.15 -9.96
C ALA A 20 6.06 3.72 -9.11
N TYR A 21 6.22 3.72 -7.79
CA TYR A 21 5.08 3.63 -6.88
C TYR A 21 4.08 4.73 -7.29
N GLN A 22 2.79 4.41 -7.35
CA GLN A 22 1.74 5.38 -7.73
C GLN A 22 1.43 6.37 -6.61
N PHE A 23 1.86 6.04 -5.39
CA PHE A 23 1.76 6.88 -4.22
C PHE A 23 2.85 6.53 -3.21
N THR A 24 3.07 7.41 -2.24
CA THR A 24 3.85 7.16 -1.04
C THR A 24 3.05 7.57 0.19
N VAL A 25 3.07 6.76 1.24
CA VAL A 25 2.49 7.11 2.54
C VAL A 25 3.61 7.61 3.44
N THR A 26 3.53 8.88 3.82
CA THR A 26 4.58 9.54 4.61
C THR A 26 4.06 9.76 6.02
N PRO A 27 4.66 9.11 7.04
CA PRO A 27 4.40 9.45 8.43
C PRO A 27 4.84 10.89 8.69
N THR A 28 3.95 11.67 9.26
CA THR A 28 4.24 12.98 9.84
C THR A 28 4.48 12.75 11.33
N PRO A 29 5.72 12.97 11.82
CA PRO A 29 6.02 12.79 13.24
C PRO A 29 5.06 13.60 14.09
N TYR A 30 4.56 12.98 15.15
CA TYR A 30 3.81 13.71 16.17
C TYR A 30 4.69 14.82 16.76
N ASP A 31 4.24 16.06 16.66
CA ASP A 31 4.69 17.12 17.55
C ASP A 31 3.51 17.54 18.44
N ASN A 32 3.77 17.76 19.73
CA ASN A 32 2.72 18.22 20.66
C ASN A 32 2.38 19.71 20.43
N SER A 33 2.48 20.18 19.19
CA SER A 33 2.31 21.59 18.84
C SER A 33 0.83 22.00 18.87
N HIS A 34 -0.11 21.06 18.85
CA HIS A 34 -1.55 21.34 18.92
C HIS A 34 -2.24 20.82 20.20
N GLY A 35 -1.47 20.32 21.18
CA GLY A 35 -1.96 20.03 22.53
C GLY A 35 -2.81 18.77 22.69
N GLU A 36 -2.74 17.81 21.76
CA GLU A 36 -3.65 16.65 21.70
C GLU A 36 -3.47 15.59 22.82
N GLY A 37 -2.44 15.67 23.67
CA GLY A 37 -2.28 14.81 24.85
C GLY A 37 -1.97 13.33 24.60
N THR A 38 -2.40 12.73 23.48
CA THR A 38 -2.07 11.36 23.08
C THR A 38 -1.19 11.35 21.82
N ALA A 39 -0.02 10.74 21.96
CA ALA A 39 0.98 10.58 20.91
C ALA A 39 0.51 9.58 19.85
N GLY A 40 0.50 9.98 18.58
CA GLY A 40 0.24 9.13 17.41
C GLY A 40 0.81 9.73 16.13
N ASN A 41 1.47 8.93 15.30
CA ASN A 41 2.07 9.44 14.06
C ASN A 41 1.01 9.62 12.98
N TYR A 42 0.62 10.87 12.72
CA TYR A 42 -0.14 11.21 11.53
C TYR A 42 0.54 10.69 10.27
N PHE A 43 -0.21 10.55 9.19
CA PHE A 43 0.34 10.25 7.88
C PHE A 43 -0.48 10.89 6.77
N VAL A 44 0.22 11.25 5.70
CA VAL A 44 -0.34 11.78 4.46
C VAL A 44 -0.06 10.82 3.33
N VAL A 45 -0.96 10.79 2.35
CA VAL A 45 -0.74 10.10 1.08
C VAL A 45 -0.30 11.14 0.05
N ASN A 46 0.87 10.92 -0.54
CA ASN A 46 1.39 11.73 -1.64
C ASN A 46 1.27 10.93 -2.93
N VAL A 47 0.63 11.50 -3.95
CA VAL A 47 0.39 10.84 -5.23
C VAL A 47 1.53 11.15 -6.19
N THR A 48 2.12 10.10 -6.74
CA THR A 48 3.30 10.18 -7.62
C THR A 48 2.97 9.73 -9.05
N GLY A 49 1.76 9.21 -9.29
CA GLY A 49 1.26 8.88 -10.62
C GLY A 49 0.11 9.80 -11.04
N ASN A 50 -0.10 9.94 -12.34
CA ASN A 50 -1.22 10.73 -12.86
C ASN A 50 -2.48 9.86 -13.06
N ASN A 51 -3.67 10.40 -12.81
CA ASN A 51 -4.95 9.71 -12.92
C ASN A 51 -4.96 8.34 -12.20
N VAL A 52 -4.63 8.38 -10.90
CA VAL A 52 -4.54 7.24 -9.98
C VAL A 52 -5.84 7.10 -9.20
N ASP A 53 -6.54 5.99 -9.42
CA ASP A 53 -7.60 5.51 -8.54
C ASP A 53 -6.98 4.94 -7.26
N PHE A 54 -7.30 5.56 -6.13
CA PHE A 54 -6.78 5.16 -4.82
C PHE A 54 -7.84 4.44 -3.99
N TYR A 55 -7.40 3.44 -3.24
CA TYR A 55 -8.25 2.57 -2.44
C TYR A 55 -7.65 2.33 -1.05
N ILE A 56 -8.53 2.25 -0.05
CA ILE A 56 -8.23 1.59 1.23
C ILE A 56 -8.68 0.13 1.13
N THR A 57 -8.00 -0.78 1.85
CA THR A 57 -8.23 -2.22 1.70
C THR A 57 -8.41 -2.93 3.03
N ASP A 58 -9.12 -4.06 3.00
CA ASP A 58 -9.33 -4.90 4.18
C ASP A 58 -8.01 -5.33 4.83
N ARG A 59 -7.99 -5.39 6.16
CA ARG A 59 -6.98 -6.20 6.87
C ARG A 59 -7.43 -7.64 6.89
N ILE A 60 -6.58 -8.53 6.37
CA ILE A 60 -6.80 -9.97 6.43
C ILE A 60 -5.90 -10.58 7.50
N ASN A 61 -6.52 -11.06 8.58
CA ASN A 61 -5.81 -11.55 9.76
C ASN A 61 -5.36 -13.02 9.66
N ASN A 62 -5.95 -13.81 8.76
CA ASN A 62 -5.59 -15.21 8.53
C ASN A 62 -6.01 -15.67 7.12
N SER A 63 -5.35 -16.71 6.60
CA SER A 63 -5.58 -17.28 5.27
C SER A 63 -6.65 -18.39 5.23
N TYR A 64 -7.25 -18.74 6.37
CA TYR A 64 -8.06 -19.96 6.55
C TYR A 64 -9.57 -19.71 6.55
N SER A 65 -10.06 -18.53 6.94
CA SER A 65 -11.50 -18.24 6.96
C SER A 65 -11.81 -16.74 7.03
N MET A 66 -12.89 -16.34 6.32
CA MET A 66 -13.48 -15.00 6.40
C MET A 66 -14.44 -14.85 7.58
N THR A 67 -15.08 -15.94 7.99
CA THR A 67 -16.12 -15.93 9.03
C THR A 67 -15.60 -15.38 10.36
N GLY A 68 -14.34 -15.65 10.71
CA GLY A 68 -13.69 -15.13 11.92
C GLY A 68 -12.99 -13.77 11.76
N ASN A 69 -12.95 -13.19 10.56
CA ASN A 69 -12.27 -11.92 10.34
C ASN A 69 -13.19 -10.74 10.67
N ASN A 70 -12.96 -10.11 11.83
CA ASN A 70 -13.66 -8.92 12.31
C ASN A 70 -12.95 -7.60 11.95
N GLN A 71 -11.92 -7.66 11.11
CA GLN A 71 -11.13 -6.49 10.67
C GLN A 71 -11.38 -6.13 9.20
N VAL A 72 -12.36 -6.79 8.55
CA VAL A 72 -12.86 -6.41 7.22
C VAL A 72 -13.56 -5.05 7.33
N LEU A 73 -13.23 -4.13 6.44
CA LEU A 73 -13.68 -2.73 6.53
C LEU A 73 -15.21 -2.61 6.54
N ALA A 74 -15.92 -3.37 5.70
CA ALA A 74 -17.39 -3.40 5.72
C ALA A 74 -18.02 -3.74 7.09
N LYS A 75 -17.30 -4.47 7.96
CA LYS A 75 -17.76 -4.80 9.32
C LYS A 75 -17.40 -3.73 10.36
N VAL A 76 -16.36 -2.92 10.13
CA VAL A 76 -15.81 -1.99 11.12
C VAL A 76 -16.01 -0.51 10.81
N MET A 77 -16.20 -0.15 9.54
CA MET A 77 -16.48 1.23 9.12
C MET A 77 -17.96 1.44 8.77
N SER A 78 -18.48 2.65 9.00
CA SER A 78 -19.77 3.11 8.46
C SER A 78 -19.59 3.97 7.22
N ASN A 79 -18.57 4.82 7.17
CA ASN A 79 -18.25 5.70 6.05
C ASN A 79 -16.75 5.96 5.93
N TYR A 80 -16.30 6.48 4.79
CA TYR A 80 -14.90 6.79 4.54
C TYR A 80 -14.74 7.82 3.43
N GLY A 81 -13.54 8.41 3.36
CA GLY A 81 -13.20 9.32 2.28
C GLY A 81 -11.82 9.92 2.45
N TYR A 82 -11.63 11.11 1.86
CA TYR A 82 -10.37 11.83 1.91
C TYR A 82 -10.54 13.31 2.26
N ILE A 83 -9.41 13.91 2.61
CA ILE A 83 -9.24 15.33 2.91
C ILE A 83 -8.22 15.87 1.92
N ASN A 84 -8.63 16.81 1.08
CA ASN A 84 -7.70 17.45 0.13
C ASN A 84 -6.88 18.53 0.86
N LEU A 85 -5.58 18.27 1.04
CA LEU A 85 -4.71 19.18 1.77
C LEU A 85 -4.24 20.38 0.95
N ASN A 86 -4.39 20.32 -0.38
CA ASN A 86 -4.02 21.40 -1.29
C ASN A 86 -5.09 22.50 -1.37
N SER A 87 -6.38 22.15 -1.17
CA SER A 87 -7.49 23.09 -1.30
C SER A 87 -8.02 23.58 0.07
N ASN A 88 -8.40 22.66 0.95
CA ASN A 88 -8.97 22.97 2.25
C ASN A 88 -8.86 21.75 3.19
N PRO A 89 -8.00 21.80 4.22
CA PRO A 89 -7.80 20.67 5.14
C PRO A 89 -9.01 20.38 6.04
N TYR A 90 -10.08 21.18 5.98
CA TYR A 90 -11.32 20.97 6.73
C TYR A 90 -12.47 20.45 5.85
N GLN A 91 -12.21 20.16 4.57
CA GLN A 91 -13.21 19.58 3.68
C GLN A 91 -13.10 18.06 3.65
N TYR A 92 -14.14 17.40 4.14
CA TYR A 92 -14.27 15.94 4.13
C TYR A 92 -15.04 15.51 2.88
N ILE A 93 -14.35 14.89 1.95
CA ILE A 93 -14.94 14.39 0.70
C ILE A 93 -15.18 12.90 0.86
N GLU A 94 -16.42 12.46 0.66
CA GLU A 94 -16.79 11.04 0.73
C GLU A 94 -16.13 10.24 -0.39
N GLY A 95 -15.79 8.99 -0.05
CA GLY A 95 -15.36 8.01 -1.03
C GLY A 95 -16.45 7.73 -2.05
N THR A 96 -16.07 7.10 -3.15
CA THR A 96 -16.98 6.86 -4.28
C THR A 96 -18.02 5.76 -4.02
N GLY A 97 -17.81 4.93 -2.99
CA GLY A 97 -18.60 3.73 -2.72
C GLY A 97 -18.25 2.55 -3.63
N GLU A 98 -17.41 2.72 -4.65
CA GLU A 98 -16.97 1.63 -5.52
C GLU A 98 -16.07 0.64 -4.75
N THR A 99 -16.27 -0.65 -4.99
CA THR A 99 -15.49 -1.72 -4.35
C THR A 99 -15.04 -2.76 -5.37
N LYS A 100 -13.94 -3.46 -5.08
CA LYS A 100 -13.47 -4.61 -5.87
C LYS A 100 -12.64 -5.57 -5.04
N VAL A 101 -12.57 -6.83 -5.47
CA VAL A 101 -11.65 -7.82 -4.89
C VAL A 101 -10.28 -7.70 -5.57
N ILE A 102 -9.23 -7.48 -4.79
CA ILE A 102 -7.85 -7.28 -5.31
C ILE A 102 -6.93 -8.48 -5.04
N ALA A 103 -7.28 -9.33 -4.08
CA ALA A 103 -6.57 -10.58 -3.81
C ALA A 103 -7.55 -11.63 -3.30
N GLN A 104 -7.24 -12.88 -3.56
CA GLN A 104 -7.97 -14.01 -3.00
C GLN A 104 -7.00 -15.15 -2.69
N HIS A 105 -7.32 -15.92 -1.66
CA HIS A 105 -6.55 -17.08 -1.22
C HIS A 105 -7.49 -18.17 -0.74
N GLN A 106 -7.16 -19.42 -1.04
CA GLN A 106 -7.92 -20.57 -0.55
C GLN A 106 -6.96 -21.66 -0.10
N GLU A 107 -7.00 -21.97 1.19
CA GLU A 107 -6.36 -23.17 1.73
C GLU A 107 -7.20 -24.41 1.43
N PRO A 108 -6.59 -25.61 1.30
CA PRO A 108 -7.33 -26.85 1.14
C PRO A 108 -8.34 -27.05 2.28
N TYR A 109 -9.58 -27.40 1.94
CA TYR A 109 -10.68 -27.64 2.89
C TYR A 109 -11.19 -26.41 3.66
N ASN A 110 -10.75 -25.22 3.26
CA ASN A 110 -11.11 -23.95 3.90
C ASN A 110 -11.93 -23.05 2.98
N GLU A 111 -12.55 -22.03 3.58
CA GLU A 111 -13.31 -21.01 2.86
C GLU A 111 -12.39 -20.15 1.99
N LEU A 112 -12.94 -19.62 0.90
CA LEU A 112 -12.26 -18.61 0.10
C LEU A 112 -12.11 -17.32 0.91
N VAL A 113 -10.88 -16.86 1.08
CA VAL A 113 -10.53 -15.58 1.67
C VAL A 113 -10.34 -14.58 0.54
N TYR A 114 -10.97 -13.42 0.65
CA TYR A 114 -10.83 -12.33 -0.33
C TYR A 114 -10.48 -11.03 0.38
N LYS A 115 -9.70 -10.20 -0.30
CA LYS A 115 -9.34 -8.85 0.12
C LYS A 115 -10.06 -7.84 -0.75
N THR A 116 -10.89 -7.01 -0.12
CA THR A 116 -11.67 -5.97 -0.79
C THR A 116 -10.95 -4.63 -0.72
N ALA A 117 -10.97 -3.90 -1.82
CA ALA A 117 -10.53 -2.53 -1.94
C ALA A 117 -11.75 -1.60 -2.09
N TYR A 118 -11.73 -0.46 -1.41
CA TYR A 118 -12.79 0.55 -1.35
C TYR A 118 -12.25 1.86 -1.90
N LYS A 119 -12.84 2.34 -3.00
CA LYS A 119 -12.28 3.47 -3.76
C LYS A 119 -12.54 4.78 -3.06
N VAL A 120 -11.45 5.43 -2.65
CA VAL A 120 -11.44 6.74 -2.00
C VAL A 120 -11.68 7.85 -3.03
N GLY A 121 -11.02 7.77 -4.19
CA GLY A 121 -11.11 8.80 -5.22
C GLY A 121 -10.11 8.57 -6.35
N THR A 122 -10.08 9.52 -7.27
CA THR A 122 -9.10 9.57 -8.36
C THR A 122 -8.26 10.82 -8.19
N PHE A 123 -6.95 10.66 -8.26
CA PHE A 123 -5.96 11.69 -7.94
C PHE A 123 -4.95 11.83 -9.06
N ASN A 124 -4.28 12.98 -9.11
CA ASN A 124 -3.23 13.29 -10.06
C ASN A 124 -1.88 13.39 -9.38
N GLU A 125 -0.82 13.37 -10.18
CA GLU A 125 0.53 13.52 -9.68
C GLU A 125 0.68 14.86 -8.94
N GLY A 126 1.28 14.81 -7.74
CA GLY A 126 1.44 15.97 -6.87
C GLY A 126 0.26 16.22 -5.92
N ASP A 127 -0.85 15.48 -6.06
CA ASP A 127 -1.92 15.53 -5.07
C ASP A 127 -1.43 14.98 -3.73
N THR A 128 -1.81 15.66 -2.65
CA THR A 128 -1.57 15.22 -1.27
C THR A 128 -2.88 15.23 -0.51
N PHE A 129 -3.19 14.12 0.15
CA PHE A 129 -4.45 13.98 0.87
C PHE A 129 -4.30 13.20 2.18
N GLY A 130 -5.22 13.47 3.10
CA GLY A 130 -5.46 12.64 4.29
C GLY A 130 -6.61 11.68 4.04
N ILE A 131 -6.64 10.59 4.80
CA ILE A 131 -7.77 9.65 4.84
C ILE A 131 -8.63 9.98 6.05
N TRP A 132 -9.95 9.85 5.93
CA TRP A 132 -10.84 9.82 7.08
C TRP A 132 -11.73 8.58 7.02
N ILE A 133 -12.03 8.00 8.18
CA ILE A 133 -12.89 6.83 8.32
C ILE A 133 -13.80 7.04 9.53
N GLU A 134 -15.09 6.78 9.35
CA GLU A 134 -16.07 6.65 10.43
C GLU A 134 -16.19 5.19 10.84
N ASN A 135 -16.08 4.92 12.14
CA ASN A 135 -16.31 3.58 12.67
C ASN A 135 -17.81 3.25 12.69
N LYS A 136 -18.17 1.99 13.00
CA LYS A 136 -19.60 1.58 13.09
C LYS A 136 -20.45 2.34 14.12
N SER A 137 -19.85 3.10 15.03
CA SER A 137 -20.57 4.00 15.94
C SER A 137 -20.62 5.45 15.41
N ASP A 138 -20.31 5.65 14.13
CA ASP A 138 -20.30 6.94 13.43
C ASP A 138 -19.30 7.96 14.02
N GLU A 139 -18.29 7.47 14.75
CA GLU A 139 -17.18 8.30 15.21
C GLU A 139 -16.14 8.42 14.10
N ARG A 140 -15.80 9.64 13.71
CA ARG A 140 -14.76 9.93 12.71
C ARG A 140 -13.37 10.00 13.33
N ASN A 141 -12.37 9.53 12.59
CA ASN A 141 -10.97 9.81 12.80
C ASN A 141 -10.28 10.04 11.45
N THR A 142 -9.12 10.70 11.47
CA THR A 142 -8.38 11.19 10.32
C THR A 142 -6.91 10.79 10.40
N SER A 143 -6.29 10.53 9.25
CA SER A 143 -4.85 10.24 9.18
C SER A 143 -3.99 11.49 9.37
N VAL A 144 -4.58 12.67 9.23
CA VAL A 144 -3.93 13.98 9.34
C VAL A 144 -4.56 14.77 10.47
N TYR A 145 -3.85 15.76 10.99
CA TYR A 145 -4.35 16.62 12.07
C TYR A 145 -5.58 17.46 11.64
N THR A 146 -6.72 17.22 12.29
CA THR A 146 -7.99 17.95 12.20
C THR A 146 -8.73 17.91 13.55
N GLU A 147 -9.91 18.52 13.63
CA GLU A 147 -10.78 18.46 14.82
C GLU A 147 -11.27 17.05 15.19
N TYR A 148 -11.15 16.05 14.29
CA TYR A 148 -11.52 14.66 14.56
C TYR A 148 -10.32 13.75 14.84
N SER A 149 -9.11 14.29 14.80
CA SER A 149 -7.88 13.53 15.01
C SER A 149 -7.77 12.97 16.41
N LYS A 150 -7.43 11.68 16.50
CA LYS A 150 -7.11 11.01 17.76
C LYS A 150 -5.72 10.42 17.71
N HIS A 151 -5.64 9.15 17.32
CA HIS A 151 -4.40 8.46 17.01
C HIS A 151 -4.53 7.81 15.64
N GLY A 152 -3.47 7.93 14.84
CA GLY A 152 -3.31 7.22 13.60
C GLY A 152 -1.86 6.78 13.47
N SER A 153 -1.62 5.70 12.73
CA SER A 153 -0.29 5.20 12.39
C SER A 153 -0.30 4.53 11.03
N SER A 154 0.86 4.49 10.37
CA SER A 154 1.07 3.71 9.14
C SER A 154 2.42 3.02 9.21
N GLY A 155 2.45 1.72 8.92
CA GLY A 155 3.67 0.89 8.90
C GLY A 155 4.19 0.44 10.26
N LEU A 156 3.53 0.81 11.36
CA LEU A 156 3.87 0.32 12.71
C LEU A 156 3.17 -0.99 13.05
N ASP A 157 2.01 -1.24 12.46
CA ASP A 157 1.11 -2.34 12.84
C ASP A 157 1.38 -3.64 12.07
N GLY A 158 2.56 -3.69 11.43
CA GLY A 158 3.06 -4.85 10.70
C GLY A 158 2.42 -5.03 9.32
N LEU A 159 2.53 -6.26 8.83
CA LEU A 159 1.96 -6.68 7.56
C LEU A 159 0.73 -7.56 7.80
N ASP A 160 -0.24 -7.52 6.89
CA ASP A 160 -1.33 -8.50 6.87
C ASP A 160 -0.88 -9.85 6.27
N ILE A 161 -1.79 -10.83 6.18
CA ILE A 161 -1.46 -12.15 5.64
C ILE A 161 -1.06 -12.12 4.15
N PHE A 162 -1.45 -11.08 3.42
CA PHE A 162 -1.06 -10.86 2.03
C PHE A 162 0.25 -10.07 1.90
N GLY A 163 0.86 -9.67 3.02
CA GLY A 163 2.12 -8.94 3.06
C GLY A 163 1.97 -7.43 2.90
N ASP A 164 0.74 -6.91 2.97
CA ASP A 164 0.47 -5.48 2.79
C ASP A 164 0.78 -4.72 4.08
N THR A 165 1.41 -3.56 3.94
CA THR A 165 1.64 -2.64 5.07
C THR A 165 0.33 -2.03 5.52
N MET A 166 0.06 -2.09 6.82
CA MET A 166 -1.18 -1.60 7.41
C MET A 166 -1.02 -0.18 7.98
N ALA A 167 -2.11 0.57 7.92
CA ALA A 167 -2.38 1.74 8.72
C ALA A 167 -3.47 1.44 9.75
N GLU A 168 -3.47 2.20 10.83
CA GLU A 168 -4.44 2.14 11.91
C GLU A 168 -5.00 3.54 12.19
N LEU A 169 -6.29 3.59 12.52
CA LEU A 169 -6.94 4.74 13.14
C LEU A 169 -7.65 4.27 14.42
N ASP A 170 -7.41 4.97 15.53
CA ASP A 170 -8.04 4.64 16.81
C ASP A 170 -9.24 5.53 17.14
N TYR A 171 -10.16 4.97 17.90
CA TYR A 171 -11.46 5.54 18.23
C TYR A 171 -11.74 5.38 19.72
N THR A 172 -12.65 6.20 20.24
CA THR A 172 -13.12 6.09 21.63
C THR A 172 -14.32 5.15 21.77
N THR A 173 -15.06 4.95 20.69
CA THR A 173 -16.22 4.08 20.58
C THR A 173 -15.90 2.82 19.76
N SER A 174 -16.81 1.84 19.78
CA SER A 174 -16.58 0.56 19.11
C SER A 174 -16.87 0.63 17.60
N PRO A 175 -16.04 0.04 16.73
CA PRO A 175 -14.71 -0.53 17.02
C PRO A 175 -13.69 0.56 17.37
N THR A 176 -12.86 0.27 18.37
CA THR A 176 -11.87 1.22 18.93
C THR A 176 -10.62 1.38 18.08
N SER A 177 -10.47 0.56 17.04
CA SER A 177 -9.31 0.54 16.13
C SER A 177 -9.78 0.03 14.78
N ILE A 178 -9.42 0.71 13.68
CA ILE A 178 -9.63 0.25 12.31
C ILE A 178 -8.29 0.14 11.61
N PHE A 179 -8.01 -1.05 11.11
CA PHE A 179 -6.82 -1.31 10.30
C PHE A 179 -7.17 -1.39 8.82
N PHE A 180 -6.31 -0.85 7.97
CA PHE A 180 -6.48 -0.92 6.52
C PHE A 180 -5.14 -0.88 5.79
N GLY A 181 -5.09 -1.51 4.62
CA GLY A 181 -3.97 -1.36 3.69
C GLY A 181 -4.26 -0.31 2.61
N PHE A 182 -3.29 -0.09 1.74
CA PHE A 182 -3.39 0.85 0.61
C PHE A 182 -3.27 0.12 -0.72
N TYR A 183 -4.06 0.54 -1.70
CA TYR A 183 -4.00 0.02 -3.06
C TYR A 183 -4.28 1.14 -4.06
N ALA A 184 -3.59 1.11 -5.20
CA ALA A 184 -3.77 2.11 -6.24
C ALA A 184 -3.69 1.49 -7.64
N GLU A 185 -4.48 2.03 -8.56
CA GLU A 185 -4.45 1.74 -9.99
C GLU A 185 -4.42 3.05 -10.79
N GLY A 186 -3.84 3.10 -11.99
CA GLY A 186 -3.79 4.34 -12.77
C GLY A 186 -3.44 4.14 -14.24
N ALA A 187 -3.71 5.18 -15.04
CA ALA A 187 -3.57 5.13 -16.50
C ALA A 187 -2.12 5.35 -16.99
N GLY A 188 -1.35 4.25 -17.08
CA GLY A 188 -0.07 4.13 -17.81
C GLY A 188 1.17 4.48 -16.98
N VAL A 189 2.21 3.66 -16.88
CA VAL A 189 2.72 2.63 -17.80
C VAL A 189 2.51 1.21 -17.26
N THR A 190 1.98 0.34 -18.11
CA THR A 190 2.11 -1.11 -17.99
C THR A 190 3.59 -1.50 -17.91
N PHE A 191 4.08 -1.74 -16.70
CA PHE A 191 5.03 -2.81 -16.41
C PHE A 191 4.60 -3.45 -15.10
N GLY A 192 4.28 -4.75 -15.21
CA GLY A 192 3.59 -5.53 -14.19
C GLY A 192 4.21 -5.42 -12.82
N GLN A 193 3.34 -5.34 -11.82
CA GLN A 193 3.63 -5.59 -10.43
C GLN A 193 4.54 -6.84 -10.32
N PRO A 194 5.79 -6.75 -9.85
CA PRO A 194 6.45 -7.95 -9.41
C PRO A 194 5.71 -8.38 -8.14
N LEU A 195 4.97 -9.49 -8.25
CA LEU A 195 4.54 -10.26 -7.09
C LEU A 195 5.71 -10.32 -6.08
N PRO A 196 5.46 -10.31 -4.76
CA PRO A 196 6.48 -10.35 -3.71
C PRO A 196 7.57 -11.44 -3.78
N GLY A 197 7.54 -12.34 -4.77
CA GLY A 197 8.59 -13.33 -5.05
C GLY A 197 9.53 -13.03 -6.25
N MET A 198 9.28 -12.02 -7.08
CA MET A 198 10.07 -11.83 -8.31
C MET A 198 11.49 -11.30 -8.10
N PHE A 199 11.75 -10.57 -7.02
CA PHE A 199 13.12 -10.17 -6.66
C PHE A 199 13.99 -11.38 -6.28
N ALA A 200 13.41 -12.41 -5.65
CA ALA A 200 14.12 -13.63 -5.31
C ALA A 200 14.52 -14.42 -6.57
N THR A 201 13.64 -14.47 -7.58
CA THR A 201 13.93 -15.15 -8.87
C THR A 201 14.97 -14.39 -9.70
N PHE A 202 15.02 -13.06 -9.64
CA PHE A 202 16.04 -12.26 -10.33
C PHE A 202 17.43 -12.39 -9.69
N LEU A 203 17.51 -12.48 -8.35
CA LEU A 203 18.76 -12.73 -7.63
C LEU A 203 19.30 -14.14 -7.89
N LEU A 204 18.42 -15.15 -7.95
CA LEU A 204 18.81 -16.52 -8.29
C LEU A 204 19.15 -16.65 -9.79
N GLY A 205 18.40 -16.03 -10.70
CA GLY A 205 18.69 -16.01 -12.14
C GLY A 205 19.98 -15.26 -12.52
N GLY A 206 20.31 -14.18 -11.80
CA GLY A 206 21.56 -13.43 -11.97
C GLY A 206 22.81 -14.22 -11.58
N SER A 207 22.68 -15.15 -10.62
CA SER A 207 23.79 -16.01 -10.19
C SER A 207 24.14 -17.11 -11.22
N VAL A 208 23.19 -17.51 -12.08
CA VAL A 208 23.45 -18.53 -13.13
C VAL A 208 24.16 -17.94 -14.36
N LEU A 209 23.92 -16.67 -14.68
CA LEU A 209 24.59 -15.99 -15.81
C LEU A 209 25.99 -15.45 -15.47
N GLY A 210 26.29 -15.22 -14.19
CA GLY A 210 27.64 -14.87 -13.72
C GLY A 210 28.58 -16.08 -13.50
N GLY A 211 28.03 -17.28 -13.26
CA GLY A 211 28.80 -18.49 -12.95
C GLY A 211 29.36 -19.25 -14.17
N ALA A 212 28.75 -19.11 -15.35
CA ALA A 212 29.13 -19.89 -16.53
C ALA A 212 30.29 -19.29 -17.37
N ALA A 213 30.66 -18.02 -17.15
CA ALA A 213 31.76 -17.36 -17.87
C ALA A 213 33.13 -17.52 -17.19
N GLY A 214 33.20 -18.05 -15.96
CA GLY A 214 34.44 -18.19 -15.18
C GLY A 214 35.16 -19.54 -15.28
N LEU A 215 34.55 -20.57 -15.89
CA LEU A 215 35.04 -21.96 -15.84
C LEU A 215 35.84 -22.42 -17.07
N LYS A 216 36.39 -21.49 -17.87
CA LYS A 216 37.22 -21.83 -19.04
C LYS A 216 38.59 -21.14 -19.04
N ARG A 217 39.30 -21.17 -17.91
CA ARG A 217 40.73 -20.82 -17.87
C ARG A 217 41.52 -21.56 -16.78
N ARG A 218 41.45 -22.89 -16.77
CA ARG A 218 42.49 -23.70 -16.11
C ARG A 218 42.59 -25.10 -16.71
N ARG A 219 43.29 -25.20 -17.84
CA ARG A 219 43.99 -26.42 -18.25
C ARG A 219 44.97 -26.08 -19.38
N ASN A 220 46.25 -26.11 -19.00
CA ASN A 220 47.45 -26.41 -19.82
C ASN A 220 48.63 -25.55 -19.37
N ARG A 221 49.31 -26.01 -18.31
CA ARG A 221 50.78 -25.92 -18.14
C ARG A 221 51.21 -27.10 -17.26
N ALA A 222 51.63 -28.16 -17.92
CA ALA A 222 52.69 -29.08 -17.49
C ALA A 222 53.50 -29.33 -18.77
#